data_AF-A0AAU1W5J0-F1
#
_entry.id   AF-A0AAU1W5J0-F1
#
_cell.length_a   1.000
_cell.length_b   1.000
_cell.length_c   1.000
_cell.angle_alpha   90.00
_cell.angle_beta   90.00
_cell.angle_gamma   90.00
#
_symmetry.space_group_name_H-M   'P 1'
#
loop_
_entity.id
_entity.type
_entity.pdbx_description
1 polymer ?
#
loop_
_entity_poly.entity_id
_entity_poly.type
_entity_poly.pdbx_seq_one_letter_code
_entity_poly.pdbx_strand_id
1 'polypeptide(L)' 'MADYCDGPDPRTGPDVSEPAGATPEPFAECVLCREPTEYPESHKGVTLCPVCAWQEAQRTSCSG' A
#
# COMPACT_ATOMS: atom_id res chain seq x y z
N MET A 1 35.17 9.42 16.05
CA MET A 1 35.03 10.76 15.42
C MET A 1 35.48 10.64 13.97
N ALA A 2 34.56 10.36 13.06
CA ALA A 2 34.68 10.60 11.61
C ALA A 2 33.30 10.35 10.98
N ASP A 3 32.74 11.45 10.48
CA ASP A 3 31.58 11.58 9.59
C ASP A 3 31.61 10.59 8.42
N TYR A 4 30.51 9.89 8.14
CA TYR A 4 30.36 9.22 6.84
C TYR A 4 28.98 9.38 6.17
N CYS A 5 28.00 10.12 6.71
CA CYS A 5 26.72 10.25 6.01
C CYS A 5 26.10 11.67 6.10
N ASP A 6 26.86 12.70 5.76
CA ASP A 6 26.28 13.99 5.34
C ASP A 6 26.52 14.16 3.82
N GLY A 7 25.66 13.52 3.04
CA GLY A 7 25.51 13.77 1.61
C GLY A 7 24.08 14.25 1.37
N PRO A 8 23.85 15.23 0.47
CA PRO A 8 22.51 15.74 0.23
C PRO A 8 21.57 14.60 -0.17
N ASP A 9 20.51 14.40 0.62
CA ASP A 9 19.56 13.30 0.49
C ASP A 9 18.85 13.37 -0.87
N PRO A 10 18.94 12.32 -1.72
CA PRO A 10 18.35 12.32 -3.06
C PRO A 10 16.82 12.10 -3.05
N ARG A 11 16.13 12.11 -1.90
CA ARG A 11 14.69 11.82 -1.82
C ARG A 11 13.77 13.01 -2.05
N THR A 12 14.28 14.18 -2.47
CA THR A 12 13.42 15.25 -2.98
C THR A 12 13.03 14.97 -4.43
N GLY A 13 12.20 13.95 -4.62
CA GLY A 13 11.34 13.85 -5.80
C GLY A 13 10.03 14.56 -5.51
N PRO A 14 9.47 15.39 -6.41
CA PRO A 14 8.19 16.02 -6.16
C PRO A 14 7.11 14.95 -5.96
N ASP A 15 6.44 15.07 -4.83
CA ASP A 15 5.13 14.53 -4.52
C ASP A 15 4.14 14.78 -5.67
N VAL A 16 3.33 13.75 -5.99
CA VAL A 16 1.94 13.81 -6.46
C VAL A 16 1.63 12.46 -7.11
N SER A 17 0.96 11.62 -6.33
CA SER A 17 -0.09 10.76 -6.85
C SER A 17 -1.23 10.77 -5.84
N GLU A 18 -1.64 11.97 -5.41
CA GLU A 18 -2.97 12.16 -4.86
C GLU A 18 -3.95 11.94 -6.02
N PRO A 19 -4.85 10.95 -5.97
CA PRO A 19 -5.84 10.77 -7.04
C PRO A 19 -6.81 11.95 -6.99
N ALA A 20 -6.47 12.99 -7.75
CA ALA A 20 -7.31 14.15 -8.00
C ALA A 20 -8.63 13.68 -8.64
N GLY A 21 -9.70 13.68 -7.85
CA GLY A 21 -11.06 13.48 -8.35
C GLY A 21 -11.75 12.17 -7.99
N ALA A 22 -11.23 11.38 -7.04
CA ALA A 22 -12.08 10.34 -6.45
C ALA A 22 -13.10 11.03 -5.53
N THR A 23 -14.38 11.02 -5.92
CA THR A 23 -15.44 10.96 -4.90
C THR A 23 -15.03 9.89 -3.89
N PRO A 24 -15.25 10.04 -2.58
CA PRO A 24 -14.94 8.99 -1.63
C PRO A 24 -15.89 7.83 -1.91
N GLU A 25 -15.55 7.05 -2.93
CA GLU A 25 -16.19 5.79 -3.21
C GLU A 25 -15.99 4.97 -1.94
N PRO A 26 -17.02 4.22 -1.52
CA PRO A 26 -16.91 3.36 -0.38
C PRO A 26 -15.63 2.52 -0.51
N PHE A 27 -14.83 2.54 0.56
CA PHE A 27 -13.70 1.64 0.67
C PHE A 27 -14.20 0.20 0.55
N ALA A 28 -13.51 -0.60 -0.24
CA ALA A 28 -13.87 -2.01 -0.36
C ALA A 28 -13.69 -2.70 1.00
N GLU A 29 -14.60 -3.61 1.36
CA GLU A 29 -14.43 -4.47 2.53
C GLU A 29 -13.53 -5.65 2.22
N CYS A 30 -12.54 -5.89 3.08
CA CYS A 30 -11.67 -7.05 2.95
C CYS A 30 -12.43 -8.35 3.25
N VAL A 31 -12.32 -9.35 2.36
CA VAL A 31 -13.03 -10.64 2.56
C VAL A 31 -12.51 -11.49 3.72
N LEU A 32 -11.30 -11.19 4.23
CA LEU A 32 -10.69 -11.94 5.34
C LEU A 32 -10.96 -11.31 6.72
N CYS A 33 -10.76 -9.99 6.86
CA CYS A 33 -10.91 -9.29 8.14
C CYS A 33 -12.19 -8.45 8.25
N ARG A 34 -12.90 -8.23 7.13
CA ARG A 34 -14.12 -7.39 7.04
C ARG A 34 -13.91 -5.94 7.50
N GLU A 35 -12.68 -5.47 7.46
CA GLU A 35 -12.35 -4.06 7.68
C GLU A 35 -12.36 -3.31 6.33
N PRO A 36 -12.76 -2.03 6.34
CA PRO A 36 -12.65 -1.18 5.16
C PRO A 36 -11.17 -1.03 4.79
N THR A 37 -10.86 -1.31 3.54
CA THR A 37 -9.50 -1.23 3.02
C THR A 37 -9.11 0.22 2.69
N GLU A 38 -7.84 0.49 2.40
CA GLU A 38 -7.43 1.80 1.86
C GLU A 38 -7.79 1.97 0.37
N TYR A 39 -8.29 0.92 -0.29
CA TYR A 39 -8.59 0.93 -1.72
C TYR A 39 -10.09 1.17 -1.96
N PRO A 40 -10.45 2.02 -2.93
CA PRO A 40 -11.85 2.21 -3.33
C PRO A 40 -12.39 0.95 -4.02
N GLU A 41 -13.71 0.74 -3.95
CA GLU A 41 -14.39 -0.37 -4.62
C GLU A 41 -14.16 -0.46 -6.15
N SER A 42 -13.84 0.67 -6.79
CA SER A 42 -13.45 0.72 -8.22
C SER A 42 -12.07 0.11 -8.52
N HIS A 43 -11.24 -0.17 -7.50
CA HIS A 43 -9.92 -0.75 -7.69
C HIS A 43 -10.02 -2.24 -8.08
N LYS A 44 -10.18 -2.49 -9.39
CA LYS A 44 -10.39 -3.82 -9.94
C LYS A 44 -9.24 -4.77 -9.60
N GLY A 45 -9.56 -5.88 -8.94
CA GLY A 45 -8.65 -7.01 -8.72
C GLY A 45 -8.15 -7.19 -7.28
N VAL A 46 -8.53 -6.31 -6.35
CA VAL A 46 -8.11 -6.41 -4.94
C VAL A 46 -9.33 -6.57 -4.05
N THR A 47 -9.66 -7.80 -3.68
CA THR A 47 -10.68 -8.13 -2.66
C THR A 47 -10.09 -8.21 -1.24
N LEU A 48 -8.78 -7.98 -1.12
CA LEU A 48 -8.00 -8.14 0.11
C LEU A 48 -7.37 -6.82 0.54
N CYS A 49 -7.33 -6.59 1.85
CA CYS A 49 -6.58 -5.50 2.43
C CYS A 49 -5.07 -5.63 2.10
N PRO A 50 -4.30 -4.53 2.00
CA PRO A 50 -2.86 -4.60 1.65
C PRO A 50 -2.05 -5.46 2.62
N VAL A 51 -2.40 -5.43 3.91
CA VAL A 51 -1.82 -6.31 4.93
C VAL A 51 -2.11 -7.78 4.61
N CYS A 52 -3.36 -8.09 4.29
CA CYS A 52 -3.85 -9.42 4.00
C CYS A 52 -3.18 -9.99 2.75
N ALA A 53 -3.11 -9.19 1.69
CA ALA A 53 -2.46 -9.56 0.43
C ALA A 53 -0.97 -9.88 0.62
N TRP A 54 -0.26 -9.07 1.42
CA TRP A 54 1.14 -9.35 1.75
C TRP A 54 1.30 -10.63 2.59
N GLN A 55 0.41 -10.87 3.55
CA GLN A 55 0.46 -12.11 4.35
C GLN A 55 0.25 -13.37 3.50
N GLU A 56 -0.65 -13.35 2.54
CA GLU A 56 -0.84 -14.48 1.62
C GLU A 56 0.38 -14.72 0.72
N ALA A 57 0.98 -13.65 0.21
CA ALA A 57 2.21 -13.72 -0.57
C ALA A 57 3.37 -14.31 0.24
N GLN A 58 3.53 -13.89 1.51
CA GLN A 58 4.55 -14.44 2.39
C GLN A 58 4.33 -15.92 2.72
N ARG A 59 3.10 -16.33 3.02
CA ARG A 59 2.80 -17.75 3.29
C ARG A 59 3.18 -18.63 2.11
N THR A 60 2.82 -18.20 0.90
CA THR A 60 3.18 -18.93 -0.33
C THR A 60 4.70 -18.96 -0.53
N SER A 61 5.39 -17.86 -0.22
CA SER A 61 6.85 -17.75 -0.36
C SER A 61 7.63 -18.62 0.63
N CYS A 62 7.08 -18.88 1.82
CA CYS A 62 7.72 -19.67 2.88
C CYS A 62 7.31 -21.14 2.91
N SER A 63 6.57 -21.63 1.90
CA SER A 63 6.10 -23.03 1.83
C SER A 63 7.01 -23.95 0.99
N GLY A 64 8.31 -23.62 0.92
CA GLY A 64 9.32 -24.36 0.14
C GLY A 64 9.92 -25.55 0.87
#